data_AF-A0A838HTS9-F1
#
_entry.id   AF-A0A838HTS9-F1
#
_cell.length_a   1.000
_cell.length_b   1.000
_cell.length_c   1.000
_cell.angle_alpha   90.00
_cell.angle_beta   90.00
_cell.angle_gamma   90.00
#
_symmetry.space_group_name_H-M   'P 1'
#
loop_
_entity.id
_entity.type
_entity.pdbx_description
1 polymer ?
#
loop_
_entity_poly.entity_id
_entity_poly.type
_entity_poly.pdbx_seq_one_letter_code
_entity_poly.pdbx_strand_id
1 'polypeptide(L)'
;VVEAADRLMPQQLDGGGAAMLANALKGVGIAALAATTVASIQEDAVTLADGTHLAAELIVVAAGIRPEIGLARGAGIDTDRGILVDDALRTSAPDVLAVGECAEHRGTVYGLWGPLAEQARAAGATVCGDPAGFQGAVPATTLKVAGVDLFAGGGQAASEHQDEIVFSDGRRGTYRRLVLDGERLAGAVLVGDVSQARELSGLLRSEDPVPQRLLAGPGEATEAEPDPGPEATVCTCNAVTRGEIEQAISARGLTSVAGVAGVTRASTGCGSCTSEIEALLRRADEPERVHRAETHA
;
A
#
# COMPACT_ATOMS: atom_id res chain seq x y z
N VAL A 1 -9.14 4.28 -19.93
CA VAL A 1 -7.82 4.63 -19.34
C VAL A 1 -6.80 4.66 -20.46
N VAL A 2 -6.05 5.75 -20.58
CA VAL A 2 -4.95 5.89 -21.53
C VAL A 2 -3.65 5.99 -20.72
N GLU A 3 -2.68 5.13 -21.04
CA GLU A 3 -1.41 5.00 -20.34
C GLU A 3 -0.26 5.10 -21.35
N ALA A 4 0.69 5.98 -21.06
CA ALA A 4 1.83 6.26 -21.91
C ALA A 4 2.85 5.11 -21.88
N ALA A 5 3.02 4.49 -20.71
CA ALA A 5 3.88 3.33 -20.56
C ALA A 5 3.32 2.10 -21.29
N ASP A 6 4.16 1.09 -21.50
CA ASP A 6 3.81 -0.17 -22.15
C ASP A 6 2.75 -1.00 -21.39
N ARG A 7 2.50 -0.67 -20.13
CA ARG A 7 1.57 -1.36 -19.23
C ARG A 7 0.97 -0.43 -18.20
N LEU A 8 -0.15 -0.85 -17.62
CA LEU A 8 -0.79 -0.16 -16.49
C LEU A 8 0.09 -0.23 -15.23
N MET A 9 0.10 0.87 -14.48
CA MET A 9 0.83 0.97 -13.21
C MET A 9 2.29 0.52 -13.32
N PRO A 10 3.08 1.09 -14.25
CA PRO A 10 4.42 0.59 -14.59
C PRO A 10 5.42 0.67 -13.44
N GLN A 11 5.13 1.48 -12.41
CA GLN A 11 5.93 1.58 -11.19
C GLN A 11 5.56 0.51 -10.14
N GLN A 12 4.37 -0.09 -10.21
CA GLN A 12 3.85 -1.05 -9.24
C GLN A 12 3.70 -2.47 -9.78
N LEU A 13 3.38 -2.64 -11.06
CA LEU A 13 3.15 -3.95 -11.68
C LEU A 13 4.20 -4.32 -12.73
N ASP A 14 4.53 -5.60 -12.75
CA ASP A 14 5.18 -6.28 -13.86
C ASP A 14 4.15 -6.59 -14.98
N GLY A 15 4.61 -7.20 -16.07
CA GLY A 15 3.74 -7.53 -17.20
C GLY A 15 2.59 -8.47 -16.85
N GLY A 16 2.82 -9.47 -15.99
CA GLY A 16 1.80 -10.42 -15.57
C GLY A 16 0.73 -9.76 -14.69
N GLY A 17 1.15 -9.00 -13.68
CA GLY A 17 0.24 -8.24 -12.82
C GLY A 17 -0.57 -7.21 -13.60
N ALA A 18 0.05 -6.48 -14.53
CA ALA A 18 -0.63 -5.49 -15.37
C ALA A 18 -1.66 -6.13 -16.31
N ALA A 19 -1.36 -7.30 -16.88
CA ALA A 19 -2.31 -8.05 -17.70
C ALA A 19 -3.53 -8.51 -16.89
N MET A 20 -3.32 -8.95 -15.64
CA MET A 20 -4.42 -9.32 -14.75
C MET A 20 -5.32 -8.12 -14.45
N LEU A 21 -4.73 -6.96 -14.12
CA LEU A 21 -5.47 -5.73 -13.88
C LEU A 21 -6.26 -5.28 -15.13
N ALA A 22 -5.63 -5.32 -16.31
CA ALA A 22 -6.30 -4.96 -17.56
C ALA A 22 -7.52 -5.84 -17.86
N ASN A 23 -7.41 -7.16 -17.60
CA ASN A 23 -8.53 -8.08 -17.75
C ASN A 23 -9.67 -7.79 -16.77
N ALA A 24 -9.34 -7.47 -15.52
CA ALA A 24 -10.36 -7.13 -14.53
C ALA A 24 -11.08 -5.81 -14.85
N LEU A 25 -10.34 -4.78 -15.28
CA LEU A 25 -10.92 -3.52 -15.77
C LEU A 25 -11.87 -3.77 -16.94
N LYS A 26 -11.47 -4.62 -17.89
CA LYS A 26 -12.33 -5.01 -19.01
C LYS A 26 -13.62 -5.69 -18.52
N GLY A 27 -13.52 -6.54 -17.50
CA GLY A 27 -14.66 -7.23 -16.89
C GLY A 27 -15.74 -6.29 -16.32
N VAL A 28 -15.36 -5.07 -15.92
CA VAL A 28 -16.29 -4.03 -15.46
C VAL A 28 -16.60 -2.96 -16.53
N GLY A 29 -16.19 -3.19 -17.78
CA GLY A 29 -16.46 -2.28 -18.90
C GLY A 29 -15.48 -1.12 -19.06
N ILE A 30 -14.32 -1.15 -18.38
CA ILE A 30 -13.28 -0.13 -18.51
C ILE A 30 -12.23 -0.61 -19.52
N ALA A 31 -12.12 0.10 -20.65
CA ALA A 31 -11.05 -0.11 -21.62
C ALA A 31 -9.74 0.55 -21.16
N ALA A 32 -8.65 -0.19 -21.23
CA ALA A 32 -7.29 0.30 -20.96
C ALA A 32 -6.46 0.25 -22.25
N LEU A 33 -5.91 1.40 -22.64
CA LEU A 33 -5.06 1.59 -23.81
C LEU A 33 -3.67 1.99 -23.30
N ALA A 34 -2.73 1.05 -23.29
CA ALA A 34 -1.34 1.29 -22.92
C ALA A 34 -0.50 1.57 -24.17
N ALA A 35 0.76 1.96 -23.98
CA ALA A 35 1.74 2.31 -25.00
C ALA A 35 1.28 3.43 -25.94
N THR A 36 0.47 4.38 -25.44
CA THR A 36 -0.05 5.48 -26.24
C THR A 36 -0.24 6.74 -25.42
N THR A 37 -0.07 7.90 -26.07
CA THR A 37 -0.19 9.21 -25.43
C THR A 37 -1.32 10.02 -26.05
N VAL A 38 -1.86 10.95 -25.29
CA VAL A 38 -2.79 11.96 -25.82
C VAL A 38 -2.02 12.98 -26.65
N ALA A 39 -2.43 13.16 -27.91
CA ALA A 39 -1.86 14.16 -28.81
C ALA A 39 -2.59 15.51 -28.72
N SER A 40 -3.91 15.49 -28.59
CA SER A 40 -4.71 16.70 -28.39
C SER A 40 -6.01 16.41 -27.66
N ILE A 41 -6.53 17.44 -26.99
CA ILE A 41 -7.82 17.43 -26.29
C ILE A 41 -8.69 18.50 -26.96
N GLN A 42 -9.87 18.10 -27.38
CA GLN A 42 -10.95 18.94 -27.89
C GLN A 42 -12.10 18.98 -26.88
N GLU A 43 -13.12 19.81 -27.14
CA GLU A 43 -14.28 19.98 -26.25
C GLU A 43 -15.05 18.67 -26.00
N ASP A 44 -15.16 17.82 -27.02
CA ASP A 44 -15.96 16.59 -27.03
C ASP A 44 -15.14 15.32 -27.35
N ALA A 45 -13.82 15.45 -27.47
CA ALA A 45 -12.96 14.36 -27.91
C ALA A 45 -11.51 14.46 -27.43
N VAL A 46 -10.85 13.31 -27.46
CA VAL A 46 -9.41 13.15 -27.26
C VAL A 46 -8.84 12.45 -28.48
N THR A 47 -7.77 13.00 -29.04
CA THR A 47 -7.02 12.36 -30.13
C THR A 47 -5.73 11.78 -29.57
N LEU A 48 -5.50 10.50 -29.79
CA LEU A 48 -4.28 9.80 -29.39
C LEU A 48 -3.16 10.00 -30.43
N ALA A 49 -1.92 9.70 -30.04
CA ALA A 49 -0.74 9.85 -30.89
C ALA A 49 -0.76 8.97 -32.15
N ASP A 50 -1.51 7.87 -32.14
CA ASP A 50 -1.71 6.99 -33.30
C ASP A 50 -2.85 7.45 -34.23
N GLY A 51 -3.48 8.59 -33.93
CA GLY A 51 -4.62 9.11 -34.69
C GLY A 51 -5.98 8.57 -34.26
N THR A 52 -6.04 7.69 -33.25
CA THR A 52 -7.32 7.23 -32.69
C THR A 52 -8.08 8.39 -32.07
N HIS A 53 -9.36 8.52 -32.43
CA HIS A 53 -10.27 9.51 -31.86
C HIS A 53 -11.20 8.86 -30.84
N LEU A 54 -11.24 9.41 -29.63
CA LEU A 54 -12.09 8.96 -28.53
C LEU A 54 -13.05 10.08 -28.15
N ALA A 55 -14.36 9.85 -28.27
CA ALA A 55 -15.35 10.79 -27.76
C ALA A 55 -15.28 10.84 -26.21
N ALA A 56 -15.28 12.05 -25.64
CA ALA A 56 -15.19 12.25 -24.21
C ALA A 56 -15.92 13.53 -23.77
N GLU A 57 -16.84 13.41 -22.82
CA GLU A 57 -17.52 14.55 -22.18
C GLU A 57 -16.81 15.00 -20.89
N LEU A 58 -16.00 14.11 -20.30
CA LEU A 58 -15.20 14.37 -19.12
C LEU A 58 -13.82 13.76 -19.28
N ILE A 59 -12.79 14.57 -19.01
CA ILE A 59 -11.40 14.15 -19.06
C ILE A 59 -10.79 14.34 -17.68
N VAL A 60 -10.28 13.25 -17.11
CA VAL A 60 -9.53 13.27 -15.86
C VAL A 60 -8.06 13.03 -16.18
N VAL A 61 -7.21 14.00 -15.86
CA VAL A 61 -5.76 13.91 -16.05
C VAL A 61 -5.12 13.45 -14.74
N ALA A 62 -4.57 12.23 -14.74
CA ALA A 62 -3.89 11.62 -13.61
C ALA A 62 -2.45 11.23 -13.97
N ALA A 63 -1.66 12.19 -14.43
CA ALA A 63 -0.31 11.98 -14.99
C ALA A 63 0.83 12.10 -13.96
N GLY A 64 0.54 11.81 -12.69
CA GLY A 64 1.47 11.97 -11.57
C GLY A 64 1.42 13.34 -10.90
N ILE A 65 2.23 13.49 -9.85
CA ILE A 65 2.32 14.68 -9.00
C ILE A 65 3.75 15.23 -8.97
N ARG A 66 3.90 16.47 -8.49
CA ARG A 66 5.21 17.08 -8.20
C ARG A 66 5.17 17.73 -6.82
N PRO A 67 6.26 17.69 -6.05
CA PRO A 67 6.37 18.43 -4.79
C PRO A 67 6.07 19.92 -4.96
N GLU A 68 5.18 20.45 -4.13
CA GLU A 68 5.01 21.90 -4.01
C GLU A 68 6.08 22.44 -3.04
N ILE A 69 7.06 23.15 -3.59
CA ILE A 69 8.21 23.70 -2.87
C ILE A 69 8.38 25.21 -3.04
N GLY A 70 7.38 25.90 -3.60
CA GLY A 70 7.42 27.32 -3.92
C GLY A 70 7.62 28.20 -2.69
N LEU A 71 6.92 27.87 -1.58
CA LEU A 71 7.07 28.58 -0.31
C LEU A 71 8.49 28.43 0.26
N ALA A 72 9.01 27.20 0.32
CA ALA A 72 10.34 26.92 0.85
C ALA A 72 11.43 27.62 0.05
N ARG A 73 11.36 27.52 -1.29
CA ARG A 73 12.29 28.20 -2.19
C ARG A 73 12.24 29.72 -2.04
N GLY A 74 11.03 30.29 -1.93
CA GLY A 74 10.84 31.73 -1.69
C GLY A 74 11.39 32.20 -0.34
N ALA A 75 11.44 31.31 0.65
CA ALA A 75 11.99 31.57 1.98
C ALA A 75 13.51 31.32 2.09
N GLY A 76 14.18 30.87 1.02
CA GLY A 76 15.60 30.52 1.05
C GLY A 76 15.92 29.20 1.77
N ILE A 77 14.92 28.32 1.94
CA ILE A 77 15.12 26.96 2.44
C ILE A 77 15.70 26.11 1.30
N ASP A 78 16.59 25.19 1.63
CA ASP A 78 17.26 24.33 0.66
C ASP A 78 16.25 23.37 0.01
N THR A 79 16.24 23.33 -1.32
CA THR A 79 15.34 22.51 -2.12
C THR A 79 16.07 21.88 -3.31
N ASP A 80 15.66 20.68 -3.70
CA ASP A 80 15.98 20.09 -5.02
C ASP A 80 14.69 19.62 -5.71
N ARG A 81 14.39 18.31 -5.70
CA ARG A 81 13.10 17.79 -6.16
C ARG A 81 12.01 18.03 -5.12
N GLY A 82 12.37 17.99 -3.84
CA GLY A 82 11.55 18.39 -2.70
C GLY A 82 12.28 19.39 -1.78
N ILE A 83 11.69 19.70 -0.63
CA ILE A 83 12.30 20.42 0.47
C ILE A 83 13.28 19.47 1.14
N LEU A 84 14.56 19.83 1.17
CA LEU A 84 15.60 18.95 1.72
C LEU A 84 15.43 18.84 3.24
N VAL A 85 15.42 17.60 3.74
CA VAL A 85 15.32 17.33 5.17
C VAL A 85 16.34 16.30 5.67
N ASP A 86 16.73 16.46 6.94
CA ASP A 86 17.51 15.45 7.68
C ASP A 86 16.61 14.30 8.20
N ASP A 87 17.21 13.35 8.92
CA ASP A 87 16.48 12.21 9.52
C ASP A 87 15.46 12.67 10.57
N ALA A 88 15.60 13.85 11.16
CA ALA A 88 14.64 14.43 12.10
C ALA A 88 13.58 15.29 11.38
N LEU A 89 13.53 15.24 10.04
CA LEU A 89 12.62 15.99 9.17
C LEU A 89 12.83 17.52 9.25
N ARG A 90 14.00 17.97 9.71
CA ARG A 90 14.36 19.39 9.80
C ARG A 90 14.87 19.89 8.46
N THR A 91 14.47 21.10 8.11
CA THR A 91 14.96 21.82 6.92
C THR A 91 16.26 22.58 7.23
N SER A 92 16.80 23.30 6.24
CA SER A 92 17.96 24.19 6.46
C SER A 92 17.64 25.42 7.31
N ALA A 93 16.36 25.78 7.47
CA ALA A 93 15.93 26.85 8.37
C ALA A 93 15.73 26.33 9.80
N PRO A 94 16.17 27.09 10.83
CA PRO A 94 15.96 26.72 12.22
C PRO A 94 14.46 26.66 12.54
N ASP A 95 14.07 25.67 13.35
CA ASP A 95 12.70 25.46 13.83
C ASP A 95 11.64 25.22 12.73
N VAL A 96 12.08 24.92 11.51
CA VAL A 96 11.19 24.58 10.38
C VAL A 96 11.41 23.12 9.96
N LEU A 97 10.32 22.35 9.95
CA LEU A 97 10.29 20.97 9.47
C LEU A 97 9.50 20.88 8.16
N ALA A 98 9.80 19.88 7.33
CA ALA A 98 8.99 19.50 6.19
C ALA A 98 8.62 18.02 6.27
N VAL A 99 7.34 17.72 6.00
CA VAL A 99 6.73 16.40 6.14
C VAL A 99 5.76 16.23 4.98
N GLY A 100 5.66 15.03 4.42
CA GLY A 100 4.73 14.77 3.33
C GLY A 100 5.43 14.64 1.98
N GLU A 101 4.63 14.74 0.92
CA GLU A 101 5.08 14.63 -0.46
C GLU A 101 6.01 15.79 -0.87
N CYS A 102 6.05 16.87 -0.10
CA CYS A 102 6.97 17.97 -0.33
C CYS A 102 8.38 17.70 0.20
N ALA A 103 8.56 16.72 1.10
CA ALA A 103 9.84 16.46 1.76
C ALA A 103 10.71 15.52 0.93
N GLU A 104 11.98 15.90 0.74
CA GLU A 104 13.01 15.08 0.13
C GLU A 104 14.01 14.62 1.21
N HIS A 105 13.93 13.34 1.55
CA HIS A 105 14.79 12.71 2.55
C HIS A 105 15.82 11.81 1.85
N ARG A 106 17.12 12.08 2.08
CA ARG A 106 18.24 11.33 1.48
C ARG A 106 18.10 11.13 -0.04
N GLY A 107 17.65 12.18 -0.73
CA GLY A 107 17.45 12.13 -2.18
C GLY A 107 16.28 11.24 -2.61
N THR A 108 15.23 11.11 -1.79
CA THR A 108 13.98 10.41 -2.13
C THR A 108 12.77 11.26 -1.72
N VAL A 109 11.78 11.34 -2.62
CA VAL A 109 10.47 11.93 -2.37
C VAL A 109 9.43 10.81 -2.36
N TYR A 110 8.60 10.76 -1.32
CA TYR A 110 7.60 9.72 -1.16
C TYR A 110 6.20 10.25 -1.54
N GLY A 111 5.51 9.54 -2.43
CA GLY A 111 4.12 9.81 -2.83
C GLY A 111 3.14 8.75 -2.32
N LEU A 112 3.39 8.18 -1.13
CA LEU A 112 2.61 7.08 -0.57
C LEU A 112 2.28 7.32 0.90
N TRP A 113 1.03 7.08 1.27
CA TRP A 113 0.53 7.30 2.63
C TRP A 113 1.40 6.68 3.74
N GLY A 114 1.85 5.42 3.58
CA GLY A 114 2.64 4.71 4.59
C GLY A 114 3.92 5.47 4.98
N PRO A 115 4.83 5.74 4.03
CA PRO A 115 5.99 6.59 4.25
C PRO A 115 5.66 7.97 4.86
N LEU A 116 4.60 8.64 4.41
CA LEU A 116 4.23 9.97 4.94
C LEU A 116 3.75 9.91 6.39
N ALA A 117 3.05 8.85 6.78
CA ALA A 117 2.64 8.63 8.16
C ALA A 117 3.86 8.39 9.07
N GLU A 118 4.87 7.67 8.59
CA GLU A 118 6.15 7.49 9.31
C GLU A 118 6.91 8.81 9.45
N GLN A 119 7.01 9.62 8.38
CA GLN A 119 7.58 10.96 8.45
C GLN A 119 6.87 11.82 9.48
N ALA A 120 5.52 11.81 9.51
CA ALA A 120 4.73 12.59 10.44
C ALA A 120 4.99 12.19 11.91
N ARG A 121 5.15 10.88 12.20
CA ARG A 121 5.51 10.40 13.54
C ARG A 121 6.91 10.88 13.94
N ALA A 122 7.89 10.75 13.05
CA ALA A 122 9.27 11.17 13.31
C ALA A 122 9.39 12.70 13.50
N ALA A 123 8.66 13.48 12.71
CA ALA A 123 8.57 14.93 12.89
C ALA A 123 7.90 15.31 14.22
N GLY A 124 6.81 14.64 14.59
CA GLY A 124 6.16 14.83 15.89
C GLY A 124 7.09 14.55 17.07
N ALA A 125 7.85 13.46 17.00
CA ALA A 125 8.84 13.10 18.00
C ALA A 125 9.96 14.17 18.10
N THR A 126 10.40 14.68 16.95
CA THR A 126 11.37 15.79 16.87
C THR A 126 10.86 17.06 17.54
N VAL A 127 9.60 17.44 17.31
CA VAL A 127 8.97 18.61 17.96
C VAL A 127 8.88 18.42 19.49
N CYS A 128 8.67 17.20 19.95
CA CYS A 128 8.65 16.85 21.38
C CYS A 128 10.04 16.79 22.04
N GLY A 129 11.13 17.02 21.28
CA GLY A 129 12.49 16.93 21.79
C GLY A 129 13.06 15.52 21.87
N ASP A 130 12.39 14.53 21.26
CA ASP A 130 12.81 13.13 21.20
C ASP A 130 12.88 12.65 19.73
N PRO A 131 13.90 13.07 18.96
CA PRO A 131 13.97 12.76 17.55
C PRO A 131 14.26 11.26 17.33
N ALA A 132 13.20 10.48 17.10
CA ALA A 132 13.31 9.06 16.78
C ALA A 132 13.99 8.77 15.42
N GLY A 133 13.96 9.75 14.50
CA GLY A 133 14.59 9.67 13.19
C GLY A 133 13.80 8.84 12.16
N PHE A 134 13.58 9.39 10.97
CA PHE A 134 13.05 8.70 9.81
C PHE A 134 14.21 8.10 8.99
N GLN A 135 14.16 6.79 8.76
CA GLN A 135 15.25 6.03 8.11
C GLN A 135 15.04 5.83 6.60
N GLY A 136 13.99 6.43 6.04
CA GLY A 136 13.46 6.05 4.74
C GLY A 136 12.49 4.89 4.85
N ALA A 137 11.64 4.74 3.84
CA ALA A 137 10.63 3.69 3.78
C ALA A 137 10.78 2.89 2.48
N VAL A 138 10.51 1.58 2.55
CA VAL A 138 10.35 0.75 1.35
C VAL A 138 8.96 1.01 0.79
N PRO A 139 8.83 1.53 -0.45
CA PRO A 139 7.52 1.78 -1.04
C PRO A 139 6.73 0.48 -1.13
N ALA A 140 5.59 0.46 -0.45
CA ALA A 140 4.60 -0.59 -0.56
C ALA A 140 3.22 0.06 -0.62
N THR A 141 2.39 -0.42 -1.53
CA THR A 141 1.03 0.11 -1.71
C THR A 141 0.03 -1.04 -1.77
N THR A 142 -1.11 -0.85 -1.12
CA THR A 142 -2.29 -1.69 -1.29
C THR A 142 -3.39 -0.83 -1.85
N LEU A 143 -3.96 -1.24 -2.99
CA LEU A 143 -4.92 -0.47 -3.75
C LEU A 143 -6.14 -1.33 -4.06
N LYS A 144 -7.29 -0.66 -4.18
CA LYS A 144 -8.52 -1.25 -4.69
C LYS A 144 -8.86 -0.58 -6.01
N VAL A 145 -8.78 -1.32 -7.10
CA VAL A 145 -9.08 -0.80 -8.44
C VAL A 145 -10.18 -1.64 -9.04
N ALA A 146 -11.35 -1.04 -9.26
CA ALA A 146 -12.49 -1.70 -9.89
C ALA A 146 -12.90 -3.04 -9.24
N GLY A 147 -12.82 -3.13 -7.91
CA GLY A 147 -13.13 -4.36 -7.16
C GLY A 147 -12.00 -5.39 -7.13
N VAL A 148 -10.81 -5.07 -7.66
CA VAL A 148 -9.60 -5.88 -7.53
C VAL A 148 -8.72 -5.31 -6.45
N ASP A 149 -8.39 -6.15 -5.48
CA ASP A 149 -7.37 -5.85 -4.49
C ASP A 149 -5.97 -6.08 -5.10
N LEU A 150 -5.06 -5.16 -4.81
CA LEU A 150 -3.71 -5.17 -5.35
C LEU A 150 -2.71 -4.82 -4.26
N PHE A 151 -1.58 -5.51 -4.23
CA PHE A 151 -0.42 -5.15 -3.42
C PHE A 151 0.82 -5.12 -4.31
N ALA A 152 1.65 -4.09 -4.14
CA ALA A 152 2.96 -4.02 -4.76
C ALA A 152 3.94 -3.37 -3.80
N GLY A 153 5.13 -3.95 -3.66
CA GLY A 153 6.21 -3.37 -2.88
C GLY A 153 7.58 -3.89 -3.26
N GLY A 154 8.61 -3.09 -2.96
CA GLY A 154 10.01 -3.41 -3.29
C GLY A 154 10.38 -3.17 -4.74
N GLY A 155 11.52 -3.73 -5.16
CA GLY A 155 12.06 -3.57 -6.52
C GLY A 155 11.30 -4.39 -7.56
N GLN A 156 11.03 -3.77 -8.72
CA GLN A 156 10.40 -4.47 -9.84
C GLN A 156 11.35 -5.29 -10.70
N ALA A 157 12.59 -4.84 -10.88
CA ALA A 157 13.53 -5.51 -11.76
C ALA A 157 14.24 -6.61 -10.97
N ALA A 158 14.05 -7.86 -11.36
CA ALA A 158 14.97 -8.92 -10.96
C ALA A 158 16.31 -8.62 -11.65
N SER A 159 17.36 -8.39 -10.87
CA SER A 159 18.74 -8.40 -11.40
C SER A 159 19.15 -9.83 -11.78
N GLU A 160 20.25 -10.01 -12.52
CA GLU A 160 20.74 -11.35 -12.92
C GLU A 160 21.00 -12.32 -11.75
N HIS A 161 21.01 -11.82 -10.50
CA HIS A 161 21.25 -12.58 -9.29
C HIS A 161 19.99 -12.81 -8.43
N GLN A 162 18.81 -12.46 -8.94
CA GLN A 162 17.56 -12.57 -8.19
C GLN A 162 16.68 -13.70 -8.74
N ASP A 163 16.16 -14.50 -7.83
CA ASP A 163 15.21 -15.56 -8.16
C ASP A 163 13.78 -15.00 -8.21
N GLU A 164 12.96 -15.56 -9.11
CA GLU A 164 11.58 -15.15 -9.28
C GLU A 164 10.63 -16.35 -9.11
N ILE A 165 9.60 -16.17 -8.30
CA ILE A 165 8.53 -17.14 -8.14
C ILE A 165 7.21 -16.49 -8.54
N VAL A 166 6.54 -17.07 -9.55
CA VAL A 166 5.27 -16.57 -10.08
C VAL A 166 4.18 -17.64 -10.00
N PHE A 167 3.05 -17.24 -9.43
CA PHE A 167 1.80 -17.98 -9.46
C PHE A 167 0.74 -17.14 -10.14
N SER A 168 0.06 -17.71 -11.13
CA SER A 168 -0.97 -17.02 -11.89
C SER A 168 -2.14 -17.96 -12.16
N ASP A 169 -3.33 -17.58 -11.70
CA ASP A 169 -4.60 -18.25 -12.00
C ASP A 169 -5.56 -17.25 -12.64
N GLY A 170 -5.62 -17.27 -13.97
CA GLY A 170 -6.52 -16.41 -14.74
C GLY A 170 -8.01 -16.73 -14.56
N ARG A 171 -8.37 -17.92 -14.08
CA ARG A 171 -9.78 -18.26 -13.79
C ARG A 171 -10.23 -17.65 -12.47
N ARG A 172 -9.34 -17.64 -11.47
CA ARG A 172 -9.59 -17.00 -10.17
C ARG A 172 -9.30 -15.50 -10.18
N GLY A 173 -8.61 -15.01 -11.21
CA GLY A 173 -8.18 -13.61 -11.28
C GLY A 173 -7.06 -13.29 -10.30
N THR A 174 -6.27 -14.28 -9.90
CA THR A 174 -5.20 -14.12 -8.90
C THR A 174 -3.82 -14.20 -9.54
N TYR A 175 -2.94 -13.31 -9.09
CA TYR A 175 -1.55 -13.25 -9.51
C TYR A 175 -0.69 -12.97 -8.30
N ARG A 176 0.40 -13.73 -8.12
CA ARG A 176 1.40 -13.52 -7.09
C ARG A 176 2.77 -13.68 -7.68
N ARG A 177 3.62 -12.68 -7.52
CA ARG A 177 5.03 -12.70 -7.90
C ARG A 177 5.87 -12.28 -6.72
N LEU A 178 6.88 -13.07 -6.41
CA LEU A 178 7.89 -12.80 -5.40
C LEU A 178 9.26 -12.74 -6.07
N VAL A 179 10.03 -11.70 -5.75
CA VAL A 179 11.43 -11.55 -6.16
C VAL A 179 12.29 -11.75 -4.94
N LEU A 180 13.24 -12.68 -5.02
CA LEU A 180 14.14 -13.04 -3.94
C LEU A 180 15.56 -12.61 -4.27
N ASP A 181 16.24 -12.07 -3.27
CA ASP A 181 17.68 -11.85 -3.28
C ASP A 181 18.31 -12.76 -2.23
N GLY A 182 18.77 -13.94 -2.68
CA GLY A 182 19.09 -15.06 -1.80
C GLY A 182 17.84 -15.51 -1.01
N GLU A 183 17.90 -15.43 0.32
CA GLU A 183 16.77 -15.79 1.18
C GLU A 183 15.83 -14.62 1.48
N ARG A 184 16.14 -13.40 1.02
CA ARG A 184 15.40 -12.18 1.39
C ARG A 184 14.40 -11.78 0.32
N LEU A 185 13.30 -11.16 0.75
CA LEU A 185 12.30 -10.61 -0.17
C LEU A 185 12.76 -9.26 -0.74
N ALA A 186 13.02 -9.20 -2.04
CA ALA A 186 13.41 -7.98 -2.75
C ALA A 186 12.20 -7.25 -3.35
N GLY A 187 11.13 -7.98 -3.68
CA GLY A 187 9.94 -7.43 -4.31
C GLY A 187 8.75 -8.38 -4.25
N ALA A 188 7.54 -7.83 -4.23
CA ALA A 188 6.32 -8.62 -4.24
C ALA A 188 5.19 -7.90 -4.95
N VAL A 189 4.45 -8.64 -5.77
CA VAL A 189 3.22 -8.18 -6.45
C VAL A 189 2.13 -9.21 -6.19
N LEU A 190 0.98 -8.76 -5.66
CA LEU A 190 -0.24 -9.54 -5.52
C LEU A 190 -1.39 -8.85 -6.25
N VAL A 191 -2.19 -9.60 -6.99
CA VAL A 191 -3.44 -9.15 -7.62
C VAL A 191 -4.55 -10.14 -7.30
N GLY A 192 -5.73 -9.64 -6.95
CA GLY A 192 -6.91 -10.42 -6.61
C GLY A 192 -6.90 -10.91 -5.16
N ASP A 193 -5.92 -11.72 -4.79
CA ASP A 193 -5.72 -12.20 -3.41
C ASP A 193 -4.55 -11.49 -2.75
N VAL A 194 -4.85 -10.60 -1.81
CA VAL A 194 -3.86 -9.80 -1.06
C VAL A 194 -3.73 -10.24 0.40
N SER A 195 -4.20 -11.44 0.75
CA SER A 195 -4.17 -11.95 2.14
C SER A 195 -2.75 -11.92 2.75
N GLN A 196 -1.73 -12.19 1.94
CA GLN A 196 -0.32 -12.20 2.35
C GLN A 196 0.37 -10.82 2.30
N ALA A 197 -0.32 -9.76 1.85
CA ALA A 197 0.29 -8.43 1.64
C ALA A 197 0.97 -7.88 2.89
N ARG A 198 0.39 -8.11 4.07
CA ARG A 198 0.93 -7.64 5.34
C ARG A 198 2.25 -8.30 5.68
N GLU A 199 2.32 -9.63 5.59
CA GLU A 199 3.53 -10.38 5.88
C GLU A 199 4.64 -10.01 4.90
N LEU A 200 4.32 -9.96 3.61
CA LEU A 200 5.27 -9.55 2.57
C LEU A 200 5.76 -8.11 2.79
N SER A 201 4.88 -7.20 3.22
CA SER A 201 5.28 -5.83 3.59
C SER A 201 6.18 -5.78 4.84
N GLY A 202 6.05 -6.74 5.75
CA GLY A 202 6.98 -6.95 6.86
C GLY A 202 8.36 -7.40 6.36
N LEU A 203 8.39 -8.46 5.57
CA LEU A 203 9.62 -9.05 5.01
C LEU A 203 10.39 -8.07 4.11
N LEU A 204 9.69 -7.23 3.35
CA LEU A 204 10.33 -6.18 2.54
C LEU A 204 11.10 -5.14 3.38
N ARG A 205 10.77 -5.00 4.67
CA ARG A 205 11.39 -4.05 5.59
C ARG A 205 12.39 -4.70 6.53
N SER A 206 12.40 -6.03 6.64
CA SER A 206 13.32 -6.77 7.50
C SER A 206 14.44 -7.43 6.69
N GLU A 207 15.37 -8.05 7.41
CA GLU A 207 16.41 -8.89 6.82
C GLU A 207 16.07 -10.38 6.95
N ASP A 208 14.85 -10.70 7.37
CA ASP A 208 14.45 -12.05 7.69
C ASP A 208 14.33 -12.91 6.41
N PRO A 209 14.64 -14.21 6.50
CA PRO A 209 14.46 -15.12 5.38
C PRO A 209 12.97 -15.30 5.07
N VAL A 210 12.64 -15.43 3.79
CA VAL A 210 11.26 -15.68 3.34
C VAL A 210 10.82 -17.08 3.77
N PRO A 211 9.72 -17.22 4.54
CA PRO A 211 9.22 -18.52 4.94
C PRO A 211 8.89 -19.41 3.73
N GLN A 212 9.30 -20.68 3.78
CA GLN A 212 9.05 -21.68 2.73
C GLN A 212 7.57 -21.76 2.30
N ARG A 213 6.63 -21.54 3.24
CA ARG A 213 5.19 -21.51 2.94
C ARG A 213 4.76 -20.40 1.98
N LEU A 214 5.48 -19.27 1.94
CA LEU A 214 5.18 -18.20 0.99
C LEU A 214 5.69 -18.53 -0.41
N LEU A 215 6.70 -19.41 -0.50
CA LEU A 215 7.27 -19.89 -1.75
C LEU A 215 6.41 -21.00 -2.38
N ALA A 216 5.63 -21.73 -1.57
CA ALA A 216 4.70 -22.78 -1.99
C ALA A 216 3.44 -22.23 -2.67
N GLY A 217 2.80 -22.98 -3.56
CA GLY A 217 1.67 -22.52 -4.37
C GLY A 217 0.36 -22.32 -3.59
N PRO A 218 -0.56 -21.46 -4.06
CA PRO A 218 -1.87 -21.27 -3.42
C PRO A 218 -2.64 -22.61 -3.35
N GLY A 219 -2.97 -23.06 -2.14
CA GLY A 219 -3.69 -24.33 -1.92
C GLY A 219 -2.82 -25.53 -1.55
N GLU A 220 -1.49 -25.39 -1.53
CA GLU A 220 -0.63 -26.34 -0.82
C GLU A 220 -0.73 -26.02 0.68
N ALA A 221 -1.46 -26.86 1.42
CA ALA A 221 -1.61 -26.71 2.85
C ALA A 221 -0.26 -26.90 3.55
N THR A 222 0.40 -25.80 3.86
CA THR A 222 1.46 -25.75 4.87
C THR A 222 0.86 -25.12 6.12
N GLU A 223 1.00 -25.85 7.24
CA GLU A 223 0.68 -25.54 8.65
C GLU A 223 -0.13 -24.26 8.97
N ALA A 224 -1.13 -24.41 9.84
CA ALA A 224 -1.94 -23.32 10.38
C ALA A 224 -1.05 -22.12 10.76
N GLU A 225 -1.41 -20.93 10.28
CA GLU A 225 -0.65 -19.72 10.57
C GLU A 225 -0.49 -19.58 12.09
N PRO A 226 0.76 -19.41 12.59
CA PRO A 226 0.98 -19.20 14.01
C PRO A 226 0.21 -17.95 14.46
N ASP A 227 -0.46 -18.03 15.61
CA ASP A 227 -1.17 -16.88 16.18
C ASP A 227 -0.16 -15.72 16.33
N PRO A 228 -0.37 -14.58 15.65
CA PRO A 228 0.62 -13.51 15.61
C PRO A 228 0.77 -12.78 16.96
N GLY A 229 -0.08 -13.07 17.94
CA GLY A 229 -0.03 -12.47 19.27
C GLY A 229 -0.52 -11.01 19.31
N PRO A 230 -0.57 -10.39 20.50
CA PRO A 230 -1.13 -9.06 20.69
C PRO A 230 -0.26 -7.93 20.10
N GLU A 231 1.06 -8.09 20.04
CA GLU A 231 1.99 -7.05 19.54
C GLU A 231 1.96 -6.90 18.00
N ALA A 232 1.30 -7.82 17.29
CA ALA A 232 1.28 -7.82 15.85
C ALA A 232 0.52 -6.61 15.28
N THR A 233 1.18 -5.79 14.46
CA THR A 233 0.60 -4.59 13.82
C THR A 233 -0.49 -4.88 12.79
N VAL A 234 -1.77 -4.87 13.18
CA VAL A 234 -2.93 -4.99 12.27
C VAL A 234 -3.06 -3.78 11.34
N CYS A 235 -2.99 -2.60 11.95
CA CYS A 235 -3.01 -1.27 11.38
C CYS A 235 -1.72 -0.74 10.77
N THR A 236 -1.14 -1.19 9.64
CA THR A 236 0.14 -0.59 9.16
C THR A 236 0.07 0.94 9.00
N CYS A 237 -1.02 1.44 8.41
CA CYS A 237 -1.24 2.88 8.21
C CYS A 237 -1.19 3.69 9.51
N ASN A 238 -1.82 3.18 10.58
CA ASN A 238 -1.96 3.90 11.85
C ASN A 238 -1.10 3.31 12.98
N ALA A 239 -0.22 2.35 12.65
CA ALA A 239 0.59 1.57 13.57
C ALA A 239 -0.19 0.90 14.71
N VAL A 240 -1.41 0.42 14.43
CA VAL A 240 -2.28 -0.19 15.44
C VAL A 240 -2.00 -1.69 15.56
N THR A 241 -1.81 -2.19 16.77
CA THR A 241 -1.59 -3.62 17.06
C THR A 241 -2.90 -4.39 17.25
N ARG A 242 -2.80 -5.72 17.21
CA ARG A 242 -3.92 -6.62 17.49
C ARG A 242 -4.43 -6.43 18.91
N GLY A 243 -3.52 -6.32 19.88
CA GLY A 243 -3.85 -6.12 21.29
C GLY A 243 -4.60 -4.83 21.53
N GLU A 244 -4.22 -3.73 20.86
CA GLU A 244 -4.96 -2.46 20.94
C GLU A 244 -6.39 -2.58 20.41
N ILE A 245 -6.59 -3.34 19.32
CA ILE A 245 -7.93 -3.57 18.75
C ILE A 245 -8.77 -4.48 19.67
N GLU A 246 -8.22 -5.60 20.12
CA GLU A 246 -8.90 -6.53 21.03
C GLU A 246 -9.26 -5.84 22.35
N GLN A 247 -8.36 -5.02 22.90
CA GLN A 247 -8.62 -4.21 24.09
C GLN A 247 -9.72 -3.18 23.83
N ALA A 248 -9.72 -2.50 22.69
CA ALA A 248 -10.77 -1.54 22.33
C ALA A 248 -12.15 -2.22 22.19
N ILE A 249 -12.19 -3.40 21.56
CA ILE A 249 -13.41 -4.21 21.42
C ILE A 249 -13.93 -4.61 22.79
N SER A 250 -13.09 -5.21 23.63
CA SER A 250 -13.48 -5.71 24.95
C SER A 250 -13.87 -4.60 25.91
N ALA A 251 -13.08 -3.52 26.01
CA ALA A 251 -13.32 -2.45 26.98
C ALA A 251 -14.53 -1.58 26.66
N ARG A 252 -14.96 -1.53 25.38
CA ARG A 252 -16.04 -0.63 24.92
C ARG A 252 -17.21 -1.36 24.26
N GLY A 253 -17.19 -2.70 24.21
CA GLY A 253 -18.25 -3.51 23.60
C GLY A 253 -18.47 -3.18 22.13
N LEU A 254 -17.39 -2.97 21.37
CA LEU A 254 -17.49 -2.57 19.96
C LEU A 254 -17.88 -3.75 19.08
N THR A 255 -18.89 -3.58 18.24
CA THR A 255 -19.45 -4.65 17.38
C THR A 255 -19.33 -4.35 15.88
N SER A 256 -18.63 -3.26 15.51
CA SER A 256 -18.48 -2.85 14.12
C SER A 256 -17.09 -2.29 13.84
N VAL A 257 -16.64 -2.43 12.59
CA VAL A 257 -15.39 -1.82 12.11
C VAL A 257 -15.40 -0.31 12.34
N ALA A 258 -16.53 0.35 12.10
CA ALA A 258 -16.66 1.80 12.34
C ALA A 258 -16.44 2.17 13.81
N GLY A 259 -16.94 1.35 14.74
CA GLY A 259 -16.68 1.51 16.18
C GLY A 259 -15.21 1.37 16.52
N VAL A 260 -14.55 0.33 16.01
CA VAL A 260 -13.09 0.12 16.18
C VAL A 260 -12.30 1.29 15.60
N ALA A 261 -12.60 1.70 14.37
CA ALA A 261 -11.95 2.82 13.69
C ALA A 261 -12.09 4.15 14.45
N GLY A 262 -13.25 4.38 15.10
CA GLY A 262 -13.47 5.57 15.92
C GLY A 262 -12.57 5.66 17.16
N VAL A 263 -12.07 4.53 17.65
CA VAL A 263 -11.25 4.46 18.87
C VAL A 263 -9.77 4.31 18.53
N THR A 264 -9.42 3.39 17.65
CA THR A 264 -8.03 3.03 17.36
C THR A 264 -7.49 3.71 16.11
N ARG A 265 -8.35 4.35 15.30
CA ARG A 265 -8.04 4.84 13.95
C ARG A 265 -7.72 3.74 12.94
N ALA A 266 -7.75 2.46 13.31
CA ALA A 266 -7.58 1.37 12.34
C ALA A 266 -8.64 1.47 11.22
N SER A 267 -8.30 1.03 10.01
CA SER A 267 -9.12 1.15 8.78
C SER A 267 -9.42 2.56 8.26
N THR A 268 -8.94 3.65 8.88
CA THR A 268 -9.15 5.02 8.34
C THR A 268 -8.11 5.47 7.31
N GLY A 269 -7.11 4.62 7.00
CA GLY A 269 -6.05 4.88 6.01
C GLY A 269 -6.35 4.18 4.68
N CYS A 270 -5.58 3.14 4.34
CA CYS A 270 -5.79 2.35 3.12
C CYS A 270 -6.95 1.33 3.22
N GLY A 271 -7.45 1.05 4.42
CA GLY A 271 -8.53 0.09 4.67
C GLY A 271 -8.17 -1.39 4.54
N SER A 272 -6.91 -1.75 4.29
CA SER A 272 -6.49 -3.16 4.11
C SER A 272 -6.72 -4.06 5.33
N CYS A 273 -6.70 -3.48 6.53
CA CYS A 273 -6.94 -4.20 7.78
C CYS A 273 -8.42 -4.48 8.09
N THR A 274 -9.36 -4.03 7.25
CA THR A 274 -10.80 -4.12 7.55
C THR A 274 -11.27 -5.55 7.76
N SER A 275 -10.88 -6.47 6.86
CA SER A 275 -11.29 -7.87 6.96
C SER A 275 -10.71 -8.58 8.20
N GLU A 276 -9.51 -8.19 8.64
CA GLU A 276 -8.90 -8.70 9.87
C GLU A 276 -9.65 -8.18 11.11
N ILE A 277 -10.03 -6.90 11.12
CA ILE A 277 -10.87 -6.32 12.20
C ILE A 277 -12.22 -7.01 12.26
N GLU A 278 -12.86 -7.28 11.12
CA GLU A 278 -14.12 -8.04 11.08
C GLU A 278 -13.94 -9.46 11.65
N ALA A 279 -12.81 -10.11 11.40
CA ALA A 279 -12.51 -11.43 11.97
C ALA A 279 -12.33 -11.36 13.50
N LEU A 280 -11.62 -10.34 14.00
CA LEU A 280 -11.46 -10.12 15.45
C LEU A 280 -12.81 -9.82 16.13
N LEU A 281 -13.67 -9.02 15.51
CA LEU A 281 -15.02 -8.75 15.98
C LEU A 281 -15.86 -10.04 16.05
N ARG A 282 -15.81 -10.89 15.00
CA ARG A 282 -16.50 -12.19 15.00
C ARG A 282 -16.00 -13.11 16.12
N ARG A 283 -14.69 -13.17 16.36
CA ARG A 283 -14.08 -13.97 17.44
C ARG A 283 -14.46 -13.44 18.83
N ALA A 284 -14.65 -12.13 18.98
CA ALA A 284 -15.09 -11.52 20.23
C ALA A 284 -16.59 -11.76 20.52
N ASP A 285 -17.41 -11.94 19.48
CA ASP A 285 -18.84 -12.30 19.59
C ASP A 285 -19.07 -13.80 19.91
N GLU A 286 -18.15 -14.68 19.52
CA GLU A 286 -18.23 -16.13 19.78
C GLU A 286 -18.31 -16.53 21.26
N PRO A 287 -17.53 -15.95 22.21
CA PRO A 287 -17.66 -16.30 23.63
C PRO A 287 -19.02 -15.92 24.26
N GLU A 288 -19.74 -14.92 23.73
CA GLU A 288 -21.10 -14.59 24.22
C GLU A 288 -22.19 -15.54 23.68
N ARG A 289 -22.01 -16.11 22.48
CA ARG A 289 -23.00 -17.03 21.88
C ARG A 289 -23.03 -18.40 22.54
N VAL A 290 -21.87 -18.94 22.95
CA VAL A 290 -21.80 -20.23 23.66
C VAL A 290 -22.46 -20.12 25.04
N HIS A 291 -22.24 -19.01 25.76
CA HIS A 291 -22.84 -18.81 27.09
C HIS A 291 -24.36 -18.59 27.05
N ARG A 292 -24.91 -17.97 25.98
CA ARG A 292 -26.36 -17.84 25.76
C ARG A 292 -27.05 -19.14 25.35
N ALA A 293 -26.34 -20.06 24.69
CA ALA A 293 -26.89 -21.36 24.31
C ALA A 293 -27.02 -22.31 25.51
N GLU A 294 -26.11 -22.21 26.49
CA GLU A 294 -26.12 -23.05 27.70
C GLU A 294 -27.05 -22.56 28.82
N THR A 295 -27.48 -21.28 28.79
CA THR A 295 -28.45 -20.74 29.76
C THR A 295 -29.92 -20.94 29.37
N HIS A 296 -30.19 -21.48 28.18
CA HIS A 296 -31.54 -21.78 27.68
C HIS A 296 -31.77 -23.28 27.39
N ALA A 297 -30.88 -24.16 27.85
CA ALA A 297 -31.04 -25.62 27.82
C ALA A 297 -31.45 -26.18 29.18
#